data_AF-A0A2R5G367-F1
#
_entry.id   AF-A0A2R5G367-F1
#
_cell.length_a   1.000
_cell.length_b   1.000
_cell.length_c   1.000
_cell.angle_alpha   90.00
_cell.angle_beta   90.00
_cell.angle_gamma   90.00
#
_symmetry.space_group_name_H-M   'P 1'
#
loop_
_entity.id
_entity.type
_entity.pdbx_description
1 polymer ?
#
loop_
_entity_poly.entity_id
_entity_poly.type
_entity_poly.pdbx_seq_one_letter_code
_entity_poly.pdbx_strand_id
1 'polypeptide(L)'
;MGSIGISIGLLPLLSNWRVLAQNQSQNIELKVYSENEQKQSCPDKVIVIEKPHPYQEGSFSTDGSVNLSAYASNISVQASNSFSVTWVGTLKPRYAKCFASAGMTKVDGEAYSEHLNYLRMHFVKGKVYFILDLAGGSDPNNYPLVVLNNSFKNGNPAWTWGGSD
;
A
#
# COMPACT_ATOMS: atom_id res chain seq x y z
N MET A 1 -46.42 -5.44 -53.27
CA MET A 1 -46.29 -3.99 -52.99
C MET A 1 -46.52 -3.82 -51.49
N GLY A 2 -45.48 -3.96 -50.66
CA GLY A 2 -44.74 -2.84 -50.02
C GLY A 2 -45.23 -2.71 -48.57
N SER A 3 -44.47 -2.40 -47.52
CA SER A 3 -43.04 -2.23 -47.25
C SER A 3 -42.82 -2.60 -45.78
N ILE A 4 -41.62 -3.08 -45.47
CA ILE A 4 -41.14 -3.46 -44.14
C ILE A 4 -40.83 -2.19 -43.34
N GLY A 5 -41.30 -2.09 -42.10
CA GLY A 5 -40.90 -1.05 -41.15
C GLY A 5 -40.26 -1.66 -39.91
N ILE A 6 -38.94 -1.84 -39.93
CA ILE A 6 -38.14 -2.24 -38.76
C ILE A 6 -37.89 -0.96 -37.93
N SER A 7 -38.45 -0.92 -36.73
CA SER A 7 -38.12 0.13 -35.76
C SER A 7 -36.79 -0.25 -35.09
N ILE A 8 -35.73 0.48 -35.45
CA ILE A 8 -34.39 0.33 -34.88
C ILE A 8 -34.37 1.06 -33.54
N GLY A 9 -34.34 0.30 -32.44
CA GLY A 9 -34.07 0.85 -31.12
C GLY A 9 -32.63 1.36 -31.03
N LEU A 10 -32.47 2.66 -30.80
CA LEU A 10 -31.20 3.28 -30.45
C LEU A 10 -31.02 3.21 -28.93
N LEU A 11 -30.29 2.19 -28.47
CA LEU A 11 -29.67 2.18 -27.15
C LEU A 11 -28.43 3.09 -27.20
N PRO A 12 -28.32 4.14 -26.36
CA PRO A 12 -27.06 4.82 -26.20
C PRO A 12 -26.14 3.95 -25.36
N LEU A 13 -25.30 3.17 -26.04
CA LEU A 13 -24.04 2.66 -25.50
C LEU A 13 -23.08 3.85 -25.37
N LEU A 14 -23.09 4.49 -24.20
CA LEU A 14 -21.99 5.36 -23.79
C LEU A 14 -21.47 4.88 -22.44
N SER A 15 -20.63 3.87 -22.57
CA SER A 15 -19.46 3.54 -21.76
C SER A 15 -19.11 4.59 -20.71
N ASN A 16 -19.42 4.28 -19.45
CA ASN A 16 -18.80 4.90 -18.29
C ASN A 16 -17.31 4.54 -18.26
N TRP A 17 -16.49 5.23 -19.03
CA TRP A 17 -15.05 5.27 -18.82
C TRP A 17 -14.67 6.66 -18.32
N ARG A 18 -14.95 6.89 -17.03
CA ARG A 18 -14.15 7.83 -16.27
C ARG A 18 -12.84 7.14 -15.92
N VAL A 19 -11.88 7.14 -16.85
CA VAL A 19 -10.47 7.05 -16.42
C VAL A 19 -10.14 8.42 -15.83
N LEU A 20 -10.62 8.63 -14.60
CA LEU A 20 -10.06 9.69 -13.77
C LEU A 20 -8.67 9.19 -13.41
N ALA A 21 -7.64 9.86 -13.90
CA ALA A 21 -6.30 9.74 -13.34
C ALA A 21 -6.42 10.03 -11.84
N GLN A 22 -6.52 8.99 -11.01
CA GLN A 22 -6.68 9.13 -9.57
C GLN A 22 -5.31 9.50 -8.99
N ASN A 23 -4.96 10.77 -9.10
CA ASN A 23 -3.84 11.40 -8.38
C ASN A 23 -4.24 11.71 -6.92
N GLN A 24 -5.17 10.93 -6.39
CA GLN A 24 -5.71 11.08 -5.04
C GLN A 24 -4.91 10.19 -4.11
N SER A 25 -4.62 10.72 -2.93
CA SER A 25 -3.99 9.94 -1.89
C SER A 25 -4.96 8.86 -1.40
N GLN A 26 -4.45 7.65 -1.26
CA GLN A 26 -5.17 6.48 -0.77
C GLN A 26 -4.74 6.16 0.66
N ASN A 27 -5.70 5.72 1.46
CA ASN A 27 -5.47 5.21 2.81
C ASN A 27 -5.50 3.69 2.79
N ILE A 28 -4.36 3.07 3.03
CA ILE A 28 -4.21 1.63 3.09
C ILE A 28 -4.24 1.21 4.57
N GLU A 29 -5.20 0.38 4.93
CA GLU A 29 -5.34 -0.18 6.28
C GLU A 29 -4.60 -1.50 6.38
N LEU A 30 -3.57 -1.51 7.23
CA LEU A 30 -2.89 -2.72 7.66
C LEU A 30 -3.54 -3.19 8.95
N LYS A 31 -4.29 -4.30 8.89
CA LYS A 31 -4.88 -4.90 10.09
C LYS A 31 -3.80 -5.62 10.87
N VAL A 32 -3.79 -5.41 12.18
CA VAL A 32 -2.84 -6.04 13.10
C VAL A 32 -3.47 -7.29 13.70
N TYR A 33 -2.78 -8.41 13.56
CA TYR A 33 -3.16 -9.71 14.08
C TYR A 33 -2.24 -10.03 15.25
N SER A 34 -2.72 -9.77 16.47
CA SER A 34 -1.96 -10.10 17.67
C SER A 34 -1.86 -11.61 17.85
N GLU A 35 -0.64 -12.07 18.12
CA GLU A 35 -0.31 -13.47 18.41
C GLU A 35 -0.37 -13.75 19.93
N ASN A 36 -0.57 -12.72 20.76
CA ASN A 36 -0.79 -12.85 22.20
C ASN A 36 -2.27 -13.03 22.50
N GLU A 37 -2.62 -13.98 23.39
CA GLU A 37 -4.02 -14.23 23.80
C GLU A 37 -4.72 -12.99 24.38
N GLN A 38 -3.96 -12.15 25.08
CA GLN A 38 -4.52 -10.98 25.77
C GLN A 38 -4.74 -9.77 24.84
N LYS A 39 -4.26 -9.80 23.58
CA LYS A 39 -4.24 -8.66 22.62
C LYS A 39 -3.70 -7.33 23.18
N GLN A 40 -3.20 -7.33 24.41
CA GLN A 40 -2.78 -6.13 25.11
C GLN A 40 -1.57 -5.52 24.41
N SER A 41 -1.54 -4.20 24.39
CA SER A 41 -0.41 -3.41 23.89
C SER A 41 -0.15 -3.44 22.38
N CYS A 42 -0.97 -4.05 21.54
CA CYS A 42 -0.87 -3.88 20.08
C CYS A 42 -1.86 -2.81 19.57
N PRO A 43 -1.53 -2.02 18.53
CA PRO A 43 -2.54 -1.25 17.82
C PRO A 43 -3.47 -2.19 17.05
N ASP A 44 -4.73 -1.82 16.84
CA ASP A 44 -5.68 -2.64 16.06
C ASP A 44 -5.36 -2.62 14.57
N LYS A 45 -4.88 -1.46 14.10
CA LYS A 45 -4.53 -1.20 12.71
C LYS A 45 -3.45 -0.13 12.59
N VAL A 46 -2.79 -0.12 11.43
CA VAL A 46 -1.86 0.93 11.00
C VAL A 46 -2.36 1.47 9.66
N ILE A 47 -2.31 2.79 9.50
CA ILE A 47 -2.68 3.44 8.24
C ILE A 47 -1.40 3.83 7.50
N VAL A 48 -1.29 3.35 6.27
CA VAL A 48 -0.32 3.76 5.28
C VAL A 48 -1.00 4.71 4.31
N ILE A 49 -0.26 5.75 3.90
CA ILE A 49 -0.73 6.70 2.89
C ILE A 49 0.09 6.46 1.63
N GLU A 50 -0.57 6.16 0.53
CA GLU A 50 0.05 6.14 -0.80
C GLU A 50 -0.58 7.20 -1.70
N LYS A 51 0.20 7.74 -2.63
CA LYS A 51 -0.26 8.73 -3.60
C LYS A 51 0.41 8.47 -4.95
N PRO A 52 -0.36 8.06 -5.97
CA PRO A 52 0.15 7.95 -7.33
C PRO A 52 0.63 9.31 -7.85
N HIS A 53 1.72 9.33 -8.59
CA HIS A 53 2.16 10.50 -9.34
C HIS A 53 1.25 10.74 -10.55
N PRO A 54 1.19 11.99 -11.07
CA PRO A 54 0.58 12.21 -12.38
C PRO A 54 1.20 11.31 -13.45
N TYR A 55 0.40 10.88 -14.41
CA TYR A 55 0.85 10.08 -15.55
C TYR A 55 2.08 10.70 -16.24
N GLN A 56 3.07 9.87 -16.52
CA GLN A 56 4.23 10.18 -17.33
C GLN A 56 4.41 9.07 -18.35
N GLU A 57 4.49 9.40 -19.63
CA GLU A 57 4.58 8.38 -20.68
C GLU A 57 5.77 7.43 -20.46
N GLY A 58 5.50 6.13 -20.41
CA GLY A 58 6.49 5.07 -20.26
C GLY A 58 6.80 4.68 -18.80
N SER A 59 6.15 5.28 -17.80
CA SER A 59 6.34 4.92 -16.40
C SER A 59 5.23 5.37 -15.46
N PHE A 60 5.09 4.68 -14.34
CA PHE A 60 4.31 5.16 -13.21
C PHE A 60 5.14 5.10 -11.92
N SER A 61 4.73 5.92 -10.95
CA SER A 61 5.29 5.89 -9.60
C SER A 61 4.25 6.27 -8.56
N THR A 62 4.47 5.80 -7.35
CA THR A 62 3.60 5.99 -6.18
C THR A 62 4.47 6.35 -4.99
N ASP A 63 4.20 7.50 -4.39
CA ASP A 63 4.80 7.88 -3.11
C ASP A 63 4.06 7.22 -1.97
N GLY A 64 4.77 6.72 -0.97
CA GLY A 64 4.19 6.14 0.22
C GLY A 64 4.80 6.69 1.51
N SER A 65 4.02 6.65 2.58
CA SER A 65 4.49 7.00 3.92
C SER A 65 3.67 6.30 5.01
N VAL A 66 4.31 6.08 6.17
CA VAL A 66 3.64 5.51 7.35
C VAL A 66 4.07 6.25 8.61
N ASN A 67 3.12 6.55 9.50
CA ASN A 67 3.44 7.18 10.78
C ASN A 67 3.96 6.16 11.81
N LEU A 68 5.11 5.54 11.52
CA LEU A 68 5.71 4.51 12.37
C LEU A 68 6.12 5.06 13.75
N SER A 69 6.45 6.34 13.84
CA SER A 69 6.77 7.05 15.08
C SER A 69 5.58 7.17 16.04
N ALA A 70 4.34 6.90 15.60
CA ALA A 70 3.22 6.72 16.51
C ALA A 70 3.45 5.52 17.46
N TYR A 71 4.16 4.49 16.99
CA TYR A 71 4.35 3.21 17.68
C TYR A 71 5.77 3.01 18.19
N ALA A 72 6.76 3.63 17.55
CA ALA A 72 8.17 3.38 17.79
C ALA A 72 9.03 4.66 17.90
N SER A 73 10.26 4.48 18.37
CA SER A 73 11.35 5.46 18.35
C SER A 73 12.59 4.83 17.71
N ASN A 74 13.65 5.63 17.50
CA ASN A 74 14.91 5.17 16.92
C ASN A 74 14.72 4.43 15.59
N ILE A 75 13.91 5.01 14.72
CA ILE A 75 13.54 4.39 13.45
C ILE A 75 14.72 4.53 12.48
N SER A 76 15.11 3.43 11.85
CA SER A 76 16.15 3.39 10.82
C SER A 76 15.82 2.39 9.72
N VAL A 77 16.54 2.45 8.61
CA VAL A 77 16.50 1.41 7.58
C VAL A 77 17.30 0.22 8.09
N GLN A 78 16.70 -0.97 8.08
CA GLN A 78 17.35 -2.24 8.45
C GLN A 78 17.94 -2.95 7.23
N ALA A 79 17.23 -2.90 6.11
CA ALA A 79 17.64 -3.51 4.83
C ALA A 79 16.95 -2.79 3.68
N SER A 80 17.62 -2.73 2.52
CA SER A 80 17.08 -2.14 1.29
C SER A 80 17.72 -2.79 0.08
N ASN A 81 16.93 -3.05 -0.95
CA ASN A 81 17.37 -3.41 -2.30
C ASN A 81 16.38 -2.84 -3.34
N SER A 82 16.53 -3.20 -4.61
CA SER A 82 15.69 -2.70 -5.70
C SER A 82 14.20 -3.11 -5.61
N PHE A 83 13.86 -4.11 -4.81
CA PHE A 83 12.50 -4.70 -4.73
C PHE A 83 11.88 -4.59 -3.34
N SER A 84 12.66 -4.32 -2.30
CA SER A 84 12.16 -4.28 -0.93
C SER A 84 12.96 -3.33 -0.04
N VAL A 85 12.26 -2.73 0.92
CA VAL A 85 12.85 -1.95 2.02
C VAL A 85 12.21 -2.37 3.32
N THR A 86 13.04 -2.54 4.35
CA THR A 86 12.60 -2.79 5.72
C THR A 86 13.09 -1.66 6.62
N TRP A 87 12.16 -0.99 7.29
CA TRP A 87 12.44 -0.06 8.37
C TRP A 87 12.22 -0.75 9.71
N VAL A 88 13.07 -0.46 10.68
CA VAL A 88 12.97 -0.97 12.05
C VAL A 88 12.88 0.18 13.04
N GLY A 89 12.06 0.04 14.07
CA GLY A 89 12.02 0.95 15.21
C GLY A 89 11.92 0.19 16.52
N THR A 90 12.33 0.83 17.62
CA THR A 90 12.13 0.32 18.98
C THR A 90 10.72 0.70 19.44
N LEU A 91 9.91 -0.26 19.88
CA LEU A 91 8.54 0.00 20.32
C LEU A 91 8.53 0.91 21.55
N LYS A 92 7.61 1.88 21.54
CA LYS A 92 7.34 2.73 22.71
C LYS A 92 6.81 1.88 23.87
N PRO A 93 6.94 2.33 25.13
CA PRO A 93 6.52 1.56 26.31
C PRO A 93 5.09 1.00 26.23
N ARG A 94 4.13 1.77 25.71
CA ARG A 94 2.73 1.34 25.50
C ARG A 94 2.62 0.07 24.64
N TYR A 95 3.52 -0.09 23.67
CA TYR A 95 3.52 -1.17 22.69
C TYR A 95 4.63 -2.21 22.95
N ALA A 96 5.43 -2.08 24.01
CA ALA A 96 6.65 -2.87 24.19
C ALA A 96 6.43 -4.39 24.25
N LYS A 97 5.22 -4.82 24.64
CA LYS A 97 4.82 -6.24 24.69
C LYS A 97 4.08 -6.71 23.44
N CYS A 98 3.92 -5.87 22.42
CA CYS A 98 3.23 -6.26 21.21
C CYS A 98 3.99 -7.36 20.48
N PHE A 99 3.29 -8.47 20.24
CA PHE A 99 3.72 -9.57 19.40
C PHE A 99 2.60 -9.85 18.39
N ALA A 100 2.86 -9.51 17.12
CA ALA A 100 1.84 -9.45 16.09
C ALA A 100 2.47 -9.39 14.69
N SER A 101 1.66 -9.72 13.70
CA SER A 101 1.89 -9.37 12.29
C SER A 101 0.81 -8.40 11.80
N ALA A 102 1.10 -7.60 10.79
CA ALA A 102 0.11 -6.78 10.11
C ALA A 102 0.27 -6.85 8.60
N GLY A 103 -0.85 -6.74 7.88
CA GLY A 103 -0.87 -6.74 6.43
C GLY A 103 -2.10 -6.03 5.88
N MET A 104 -2.06 -5.71 4.60
CA MET A 104 -3.11 -4.95 3.90
C MET A 104 -4.46 -5.67 3.97
N THR A 105 -5.50 -4.93 4.32
CA THR A 105 -6.89 -5.44 4.37
C THR A 105 -7.91 -4.51 3.77
N LYS A 106 -7.63 -3.20 3.71
CA LYS A 106 -8.50 -2.23 3.05
C LYS A 106 -7.72 -1.15 2.34
N VAL A 107 -8.31 -0.60 1.28
CA VAL A 107 -7.87 0.62 0.59
C VAL A 107 -9.06 1.55 0.52
N ASP A 108 -8.92 2.74 1.09
CA ASP A 108 -9.99 3.75 1.22
C ASP A 108 -11.31 3.21 1.80
N GLY A 109 -11.19 2.25 2.72
CA GLY A 109 -12.31 1.63 3.43
C GLY A 109 -12.89 0.39 2.74
N GLU A 110 -12.55 0.17 1.47
CA GLU A 110 -12.97 -1.00 0.69
C GLU A 110 -12.04 -2.19 0.93
N ALA A 111 -12.59 -3.40 0.92
CA ALA A 111 -11.81 -4.61 1.17
C ALA A 111 -10.72 -4.79 0.09
N TYR A 112 -9.48 -4.96 0.52
CA TYR A 112 -8.36 -5.27 -0.36
C TYR A 112 -8.46 -6.74 -0.78
N SER A 113 -8.53 -6.99 -2.08
CA SER A 113 -8.75 -8.33 -2.65
C SER A 113 -7.66 -8.79 -3.61
N GLU A 114 -6.64 -7.95 -3.83
CA GLU A 114 -5.52 -8.32 -4.69
C GLU A 114 -4.62 -9.35 -4.02
N HIS A 115 -3.84 -10.06 -4.84
CA HIS A 115 -3.01 -11.16 -4.39
C HIS A 115 -1.71 -10.71 -3.69
N LEU A 116 -1.26 -9.48 -3.92
CA LEU A 116 0.04 -9.00 -3.44
C LEU A 116 -0.11 -8.19 -2.15
N ASN A 117 0.33 -8.76 -1.02
CA ASN A 117 0.41 -8.02 0.24
C ASN A 117 1.78 -7.36 0.40
N TYR A 118 2.04 -6.29 -0.35
CA TYR A 118 3.36 -5.65 -0.46
C TYR A 118 3.70 -4.74 0.74
N LEU A 119 2.73 -4.40 1.59
CA LEU A 119 2.94 -3.63 2.82
C LEU A 119 2.66 -4.50 4.05
N ARG A 120 3.70 -4.80 4.81
CA ARG A 120 3.61 -5.69 5.97
C ARG A 120 4.29 -5.12 7.20
N MET A 121 3.88 -5.59 8.37
CA MET A 121 4.55 -5.28 9.62
C MET A 121 4.75 -6.50 10.50
N HIS A 122 5.81 -6.47 11.30
CA HIS A 122 6.06 -7.44 12.36
C HIS A 122 6.40 -6.71 13.65
N PHE A 123 5.72 -7.07 14.73
CA PHE A 123 5.95 -6.60 16.08
C PHE A 123 6.57 -7.75 16.86
N VAL A 124 7.83 -7.63 17.27
CA VAL A 124 8.55 -8.74 17.91
C VAL A 124 9.70 -8.23 18.75
N LYS A 125 9.87 -8.81 19.95
CA LYS A 125 11.00 -8.54 20.86
C LYS A 125 11.22 -7.03 21.11
N GLY A 126 10.14 -6.28 21.33
CA GLY A 126 10.20 -4.84 21.60
C GLY A 126 10.58 -3.98 20.38
N LYS A 127 10.52 -4.53 19.16
CA LYS A 127 10.76 -3.83 17.91
C LYS A 127 9.54 -3.93 16.99
N VAL A 128 9.42 -2.97 16.09
CA VAL A 128 8.52 -3.03 14.94
C VAL A 128 9.32 -2.95 13.66
N TYR A 129 8.95 -3.80 12.71
CA TYR A 129 9.48 -3.82 11.36
C TYR A 129 8.35 -3.41 10.43
N PHE A 130 8.56 -2.40 9.60
CA PHE A 130 7.68 -2.04 8.50
C PHE A 130 8.38 -2.42 7.20
N ILE A 131 7.69 -3.17 6.34
CA ILE A 131 8.27 -3.79 5.15
C ILE A 131 7.46 -3.37 3.94
N LEU A 132 8.14 -2.74 2.99
CA LEU A 132 7.73 -2.65 1.60
C LEU A 132 8.39 -3.83 0.87
N ASP A 133 7.61 -4.74 0.31
CA ASP A 133 8.09 -5.89 -0.45
C ASP A 133 7.32 -6.01 -1.76
N LEU A 134 7.94 -5.52 -2.83
CA LEU A 134 7.39 -5.54 -4.18
C LEU A 134 7.76 -6.82 -4.93
N ALA A 135 8.52 -7.73 -4.30
CA ALA A 135 8.92 -8.97 -4.95
C ALA A 135 7.69 -9.81 -5.34
N GLY A 136 7.66 -10.27 -6.59
CA GLY A 136 6.52 -10.99 -7.16
C GLY A 136 5.40 -10.08 -7.68
N GLY A 137 5.51 -8.76 -7.50
CA GLY A 137 4.68 -7.78 -8.21
C GLY A 137 5.22 -7.47 -9.60
N SER A 138 4.31 -7.28 -10.55
CA SER A 138 4.63 -6.94 -11.94
C SER A 138 3.86 -5.71 -12.38
N ASP A 139 4.50 -4.92 -13.25
CA ASP A 139 3.86 -3.82 -13.95
C ASP A 139 3.03 -4.30 -15.16
N PRO A 140 2.26 -3.42 -15.84
CA PRO A 140 1.49 -3.77 -17.03
C PRO A 140 2.27 -4.45 -18.16
N ASN A 141 3.59 -4.24 -18.23
CA ASN A 141 4.48 -4.84 -19.23
C ASN A 141 5.17 -6.13 -18.73
N ASN A 142 4.78 -6.65 -17.56
CA ASN A 142 5.35 -7.80 -16.87
C ASN A 142 6.79 -7.62 -16.38
N TYR A 143 7.29 -6.40 -16.25
CA TYR A 143 8.55 -6.16 -15.54
C TYR A 143 8.32 -6.11 -14.03
N PRO A 144 9.33 -6.45 -13.22
CA PRO A 144 9.22 -6.35 -11.77
C PRO A 144 8.98 -4.91 -11.30
N LEU A 145 8.09 -4.74 -10.32
CA LEU A 145 7.96 -3.48 -9.60
C LEU A 145 9.24 -3.17 -8.82
N VAL A 146 9.61 -1.90 -8.75
CA VAL A 146 10.87 -1.47 -8.12
C VAL A 146 10.68 -0.36 -7.09
N VAL A 147 11.55 -0.37 -6.09
CA VAL A 147 11.73 0.74 -5.15
C VAL A 147 12.63 1.77 -5.82
N LEU A 148 12.08 2.94 -6.10
CA LEU A 148 12.79 4.06 -6.73
C LEU A 148 13.52 4.91 -5.69
N ASN A 149 12.93 5.06 -4.51
CA ASN A 149 13.51 5.85 -3.43
C ASN A 149 13.03 5.36 -2.05
N ASN A 150 13.88 5.51 -1.03
CA ASN A 150 13.51 5.37 0.37
C ASN A 150 14.15 6.50 1.18
N SER A 151 13.38 7.07 2.11
CA SER A 151 13.77 8.25 2.86
C SER A 151 13.03 8.36 4.19
N PHE A 152 13.24 9.46 4.90
CA PHE A 152 12.49 9.82 6.09
C PHE A 152 11.80 11.17 5.89
N LYS A 153 10.53 11.25 6.25
CA LYS A 153 9.76 12.50 6.33
C LYS A 153 9.30 12.69 7.76
N ASN A 154 9.78 13.74 8.43
CA ASN A 154 9.46 14.02 9.85
C ASN A 154 9.76 12.82 10.78
N GLY A 155 10.88 12.12 10.57
CA GLY A 155 11.28 10.96 11.36
C GLY A 155 10.49 9.67 11.08
N ASN A 156 9.62 9.67 10.07
CA ASN A 156 8.82 8.53 9.66
C ASN A 156 9.29 7.98 8.29
N PRO A 157 9.16 6.67 8.03
CA PRO A 157 9.43 6.10 6.72
C PRO A 157 8.62 6.76 5.60
N ALA A 158 9.30 7.07 4.50
CA ALA A 158 8.71 7.51 3.26
C ALA A 158 9.43 6.82 2.09
N TRP A 159 8.72 6.52 1.01
CA TRP A 159 9.28 5.82 -0.15
C TRP A 159 8.60 6.25 -1.44
N THR A 160 9.20 5.87 -2.55
CA THR A 160 8.59 5.91 -3.88
C THR A 160 8.84 4.55 -4.54
N TRP A 161 7.80 3.94 -5.08
CA TRP A 161 7.89 2.72 -5.88
C TRP A 161 7.21 2.91 -7.24
N GLY A 162 7.52 2.06 -8.22
CA GLY A 162 6.96 2.22 -9.56
C GLY A 162 7.34 1.11 -10.53
N GLY A 163 7.01 1.33 -11.79
CA GLY A 163 7.25 0.43 -12.92
C GLY A 163 7.05 1.14 -14.26
N SER A 164 7.10 0.38 -15.35
CA SER A 164 6.69 0.84 -16.68
C SER A 164 5.17 0.74 -16.84
N ASP A 165 4.54 1.57 -17.66
CA ASP A 165 3.10 1.55 -17.92
C ASP A 165 2.71 1.05 -19.32
#